data_AF-A0AB34K1B4-F1
#
_entry.id   AF-A0AB34K1B4-F1
#
_cell.length_a   1.000
_cell.length_b   1.000
_cell.length_c   1.000
_cell.angle_alpha   90.00
_cell.angle_beta   90.00
_cell.angle_gamma   90.00
#
_symmetry.space_group_name_H-M   'P 1'
#
loop_
_entity.id
_entity.type
_entity.pdbx_description
1 polymer ?
#
loop_
_entity_poly.entity_id
_entity_poly.type
_entity_poly.pdbx_seq_one_letter_code
_entity_poly.pdbx_strand_id
1 'polypeptide(L)'
;MQEALLQRDITAVASSRRRQAYDAKLRTYNAVLVALACSQIVLMIVLLEASYRTSCEENHFQLANKENYTTPSRHCASSEHFTAWLDGNTVTRFCAAIGGVSVLGIFFLYRYYALKWSAHYTLTLRPKDPSPPPLESLPPFWRCPVFLRPFVMELIVLIIQPFPMLPRAFIEILSLLMFSKLYLIFRAVRDFSNAYSVREVLRREGSLPSVSWRLALKAVYAQNPSIFLGTVCLTSLFVCSFAIHVTDRDDILEFQNYFSCVWFVVTTMTTVGYGDFIPKSALGRAIAAIACVTGIVLLALVVTLATDCPTRKFTHQPAKRPSAPHSCACCCL
;
A
#
# COMPACT_ATOMS: atom_id res chain seq x y z
N MET A 1 21.47 -45.97 10.80
CA MET A 1 20.13 -45.34 10.67
C MET A 1 19.97 -44.09 11.54
N GLN A 2 20.41 -44.13 12.80
CA GLN A 2 20.26 -43.03 13.77
C GLN A 2 21.08 -41.76 13.40
N GLU A 3 22.30 -41.93 12.88
CA GLU A 3 23.13 -40.80 12.41
C GLU A 3 22.50 -40.04 11.23
N ALA A 4 21.84 -40.77 10.32
CA ALA A 4 21.15 -40.18 9.17
C ALA A 4 19.90 -39.37 9.59
N LEU A 5 19.22 -39.78 10.66
CA LEU A 5 18.12 -39.02 11.25
C LEU A 5 18.62 -37.74 11.93
N LEU A 6 19.69 -37.86 12.72
CA LEU A 6 20.33 -36.71 13.37
C LEU A 6 20.80 -35.66 12.35
N GLN A 7 21.42 -36.08 11.24
CA GLN A 7 21.84 -35.17 10.16
C GLN A 7 20.65 -34.49 9.46
N ARG A 8 19.51 -35.19 9.31
CA ARG A 8 18.28 -34.59 8.77
C ARG A 8 17.74 -33.51 9.70
N ASP A 9 17.73 -33.76 11.01
CA ASP A 9 17.26 -32.77 11.98
C ASP A 9 18.17 -31.55 12.05
N ILE A 10 19.50 -31.75 12.06
CA ILE A 10 20.47 -30.65 12.05
C ILE A 10 20.34 -29.79 10.78
N THR A 11 20.20 -30.42 9.61
CA THR A 11 20.02 -29.69 8.34
C THR A 11 18.69 -28.97 8.26
N ALA A 12 17.61 -29.55 8.80
CA ALA A 12 16.30 -28.92 8.92
C ALA A 12 16.36 -27.67 9.81
N VAL A 13 16.97 -27.77 11.00
CA VAL A 13 17.15 -26.64 11.93
C VAL A 13 18.05 -25.55 11.32
N ALA A 14 19.13 -25.92 10.64
CA ALA A 14 20.00 -24.96 9.96
C ALA A 14 19.29 -24.25 8.79
N SER A 15 18.34 -24.91 8.13
CA SER A 15 17.53 -24.31 7.06
C SER A 15 16.47 -23.35 7.59
N SER A 16 15.82 -23.69 8.72
CA SER A 16 14.80 -22.86 9.35
C SER A 16 15.39 -21.58 9.93
N ARG A 17 16.55 -21.65 10.60
CA ARG A 17 17.29 -20.48 11.09
C ARG A 17 17.67 -19.52 9.96
N ARG A 18 18.13 -20.05 8.82
CA ARG A 18 18.46 -19.22 7.64
C ARG A 18 17.22 -18.54 7.06
N ARG A 19 16.08 -19.23 6.97
CA ARG A 19 14.80 -18.64 6.53
C ARG A 19 14.39 -17.46 7.40
N GLN A 20 14.42 -17.65 8.72
CA GLN A 20 14.08 -16.60 9.68
C GLN A 20 15.00 -15.37 9.54
N ALA A 21 16.30 -15.58 9.30
CA ALA A 21 17.24 -14.49 9.08
C ALA A 21 16.95 -13.71 7.77
N TYR A 22 16.61 -14.40 6.68
CA TYR A 22 16.21 -13.74 5.43
C TYR A 22 14.89 -12.99 5.59
N ASP A 23 13.89 -13.60 6.22
CA ASP A 23 12.57 -12.99 6.45
C ASP A 23 12.67 -11.75 7.33
N ALA A 24 13.51 -11.79 8.38
CA ALA A 24 13.78 -10.63 9.22
C ALA A 24 14.35 -9.46 8.41
N LYS A 25 15.38 -9.71 7.58
CA LYS A 25 15.97 -8.69 6.71
C LYS A 25 14.98 -8.17 5.67
N LEU A 26 14.17 -9.05 5.07
CA LEU A 26 13.14 -8.67 4.10
C LEU A 26 12.09 -7.72 4.72
N ARG A 27 11.66 -8.01 5.95
CA ARG A 27 10.76 -7.14 6.72
C ARG A 27 11.40 -5.78 7.01
N THR A 28 12.67 -5.73 7.38
CA THR A 28 13.39 -4.46 7.58
C THR A 28 13.42 -3.63 6.30
N TYR A 29 13.77 -4.22 5.15
CA TYR A 29 13.78 -3.50 3.88
C TYR A 29 12.38 -3.01 3.47
N ASN A 30 11.34 -3.82 3.66
CA ASN A 30 9.96 -3.39 3.42
C ASN A 30 9.54 -2.24 4.33
N ALA A 31 9.89 -2.30 5.62
CA ALA A 31 9.58 -1.21 6.56
C ALA A 31 10.30 0.08 6.18
N VAL A 32 11.56 0.01 5.74
CA VAL A 32 12.31 1.16 5.21
C VAL A 32 11.63 1.72 3.96
N LEU A 33 11.22 0.88 3.01
CA LEU A 33 10.51 1.32 1.80
C LEU A 33 9.19 2.03 2.14
N VAL A 34 8.42 1.52 3.11
CA VAL A 34 7.20 2.17 3.58
C VAL A 34 7.51 3.51 4.25
N ALA A 35 8.53 3.57 5.11
CA ALA A 35 8.92 4.81 5.77
C ALA A 35 9.34 5.90 4.76
N LEU A 36 10.09 5.52 3.72
CA LEU A 36 10.47 6.43 2.63
C LEU A 36 9.25 6.87 1.81
N ALA A 37 8.31 5.98 1.51
CA ALA A 37 7.09 6.35 0.81
C ALA A 37 6.22 7.32 1.64
N CYS A 38 6.07 7.07 2.95
CA CYS A 38 5.35 7.96 3.85
C CYS A 38 6.02 9.33 3.95
N SER A 39 7.35 9.40 4.09
CA SER A 39 8.06 10.68 4.14
C SER A 39 7.91 11.47 2.83
N GLN A 40 7.88 10.79 1.68
CA GLN A 40 7.58 11.44 0.39
C GLN A 40 6.18 12.01 0.29
N ILE A 41 5.17 11.24 0.74
CA ILE A 41 3.79 11.70 0.73
C ILE A 41 3.64 12.91 1.66
N VAL A 42 4.28 12.89 2.84
CA VAL A 42 4.28 14.04 3.76
C VAL A 42 4.96 15.25 3.12
N LEU A 43 6.14 15.08 2.51
CA LEU A 43 6.83 16.16 1.80
C LEU A 43 5.98 16.74 0.65
N MET A 44 5.25 15.88 -0.07
CA MET A 44 4.33 16.30 -1.13
C MET A 44 3.14 17.09 -0.58
N ILE A 45 2.53 16.64 0.53
CA ILE A 45 1.44 17.37 1.19
C ILE A 45 1.93 18.75 1.64
N VAL A 46 3.09 18.82 2.29
CA VAL A 46 3.70 20.09 2.71
C VAL A 46 3.96 21.01 1.51
N LEU A 47 4.45 20.46 0.39
CA LEU A 47 4.64 21.22 -0.84
C LEU A 47 3.32 21.80 -1.37
N LEU A 48 2.25 21.00 -1.43
CA LEU A 48 0.94 21.46 -1.92
C LEU A 48 0.30 22.51 -1.00
N GLU A 49 0.42 22.35 0.31
CA GLU A 49 -0.10 23.31 1.30
C GLU A 49 0.67 24.63 1.29
N ALA A 50 2.01 24.57 1.25
CA ALA A 50 2.85 25.74 1.15
C ALA A 50 2.62 26.49 -0.17
N SER A 51 2.45 25.74 -1.27
CA SER A 51 2.14 26.29 -2.59
C SER A 51 0.78 26.98 -2.62
N TYR A 52 -0.23 26.42 -1.97
CA TYR A 52 -1.56 27.01 -1.90
C TYR A 52 -1.58 28.32 -1.08
N ARG A 53 -0.95 28.33 0.11
CA ARG A 53 -0.92 29.51 0.99
C ARG A 53 -0.30 30.72 0.32
N THR A 54 0.86 30.53 -0.29
CA THR A 54 1.58 31.60 -1.00
C THR A 54 0.79 32.11 -2.20
N SER A 55 0.11 31.22 -2.94
CA SER A 55 -0.78 31.63 -4.05
C SER A 55 -1.95 32.51 -3.57
N CYS A 56 -2.55 32.20 -2.41
CA CYS A 56 -3.63 33.01 -1.85
C CYS A 56 -3.14 34.36 -1.34
N GLU A 57 -1.97 34.43 -0.69
CA GLU A 57 -1.38 35.70 -0.24
C GLU A 57 -1.14 36.68 -1.41
N GLU A 58 -0.63 36.18 -2.53
CA GLU A 58 -0.38 37.00 -3.73
C GLU A 58 -1.68 37.49 -4.37
N ASN A 59 -2.69 36.63 -4.49
CA ASN A 59 -4.01 37.00 -4.98
C ASN A 59 -4.69 38.07 -4.11
N HIS A 60 -4.58 37.95 -2.78
CA HIS A 60 -5.08 38.96 -1.84
C HIS A 60 -4.36 40.30 -1.99
N PHE A 61 -3.06 40.30 -2.20
CA PHE A 61 -2.27 41.52 -2.43
C PHE A 61 -2.64 42.21 -3.76
N GLN A 62 -2.82 41.44 -4.83
CA GLN A 62 -3.24 41.96 -6.14
C GLN A 62 -4.65 42.55 -6.10
N LEU A 63 -5.60 41.88 -5.40
CA LEU A 63 -6.96 42.39 -5.19
C LEU A 63 -6.97 43.66 -4.33
N ALA A 64 -6.15 43.73 -3.28
CA ALA A 64 -6.00 44.93 -2.44
C ALA A 64 -5.46 46.14 -3.22
N ASN A 65 -4.58 45.91 -4.20
CA ASN A 65 -4.07 46.96 -5.07
C ASN A 65 -5.03 47.35 -6.21
N LYS A 66 -5.94 46.46 -6.62
CA LYS A 66 -6.77 46.67 -7.80
C LYS A 66 -8.03 47.49 -7.57
N GLU A 67 -8.64 47.51 -6.38
CA GLU A 67 -9.98 48.10 -6.28
C GLU A 67 -10.34 48.84 -5.00
N ASN A 68 -10.66 50.12 -5.23
CA ASN A 68 -11.60 50.99 -4.54
C ASN A 68 -13.06 50.43 -4.54
N TYR A 69 -13.24 49.10 -4.50
CA TYR A 69 -14.55 48.45 -4.55
C TYR A 69 -14.82 47.61 -3.30
N THR A 70 -15.98 47.88 -2.72
CA THR A 70 -16.49 47.37 -1.47
C THR A 70 -17.08 45.96 -1.59
N THR A 71 -16.27 44.97 -1.93
CA THR A 71 -16.55 43.56 -1.58
C THR A 71 -15.26 42.74 -1.64
N PRO A 72 -14.74 42.19 -0.52
CA PRO A 72 -13.61 41.29 -0.57
C PRO A 72 -14.07 39.94 -1.14
N SER A 73 -13.84 39.69 -2.42
CA SER A 73 -13.99 38.35 -2.98
C SER A 73 -12.93 37.44 -2.35
N ARG A 74 -13.32 36.62 -1.37
CA ARG A 74 -12.48 35.57 -0.73
C ARG A 74 -12.13 34.40 -1.67
N HIS A 75 -12.33 34.57 -2.97
CA HIS A 75 -12.08 33.53 -3.96
C HIS A 75 -10.64 33.71 -4.44
N CYS A 76 -9.75 32.78 -4.08
CA CYS A 76 -8.44 32.67 -4.71
C CYS A 76 -8.66 32.16 -6.14
N ALA A 77 -9.05 33.05 -7.06
CA ALA A 77 -9.18 32.71 -8.47
C ALA A 77 -7.82 32.25 -8.99
N SER A 78 -7.82 31.14 -9.73
CA SER A 78 -6.64 30.58 -10.37
C SER A 78 -6.06 31.58 -11.38
N SER A 79 -5.02 32.30 -10.99
CA SER A 79 -4.20 33.07 -11.93
C SER A 79 -3.52 32.12 -12.90
N GLU A 80 -3.86 32.23 -14.19
CA GLU A 80 -3.24 31.49 -15.30
C GLU A 80 -1.77 31.88 -15.55
N HIS A 81 -1.26 32.91 -14.86
CA HIS A 81 0.13 33.37 -14.97
C HIS A 81 1.06 32.58 -14.04
N PHE A 82 1.32 31.33 -14.45
CA PHE A 82 2.25 30.39 -13.83
C PHE A 82 3.73 30.87 -13.79
N THR A 83 4.09 31.93 -14.52
CA THR A 83 5.50 32.35 -14.72
C THR A 83 6.02 33.40 -13.73
N ALA A 84 5.17 34.00 -12.89
CA ALA A 84 5.60 34.98 -11.88
C ALA A 84 5.91 34.34 -10.51
N TRP A 85 5.52 33.09 -10.31
CA TRP A 85 5.53 32.37 -9.04
C TRP A 85 6.83 31.57 -8.79
N LEU A 86 7.94 32.03 -9.36
CA LEU A 86 9.27 31.50 -9.15
C LEU A 86 9.98 32.30 -8.05
N ASP A 87 9.56 32.13 -6.80
CA ASP A 87 10.59 31.98 -5.75
C ASP A 87 11.20 30.59 -5.93
N GLY A 88 11.97 30.44 -7.02
CA GLY A 88 12.47 29.17 -7.57
C GLY A 88 13.37 28.37 -6.62
N ASN A 89 13.60 28.86 -5.40
CA ASN A 89 14.32 28.15 -4.37
C ASN A 89 13.44 27.19 -3.58
N THR A 90 12.24 27.56 -3.13
CA THR A 90 11.51 26.74 -2.13
C THR A 90 10.83 25.53 -2.76
N VAL A 91 10.05 25.71 -3.82
CA VAL A 91 9.36 24.64 -4.55
C VAL A 91 10.38 23.66 -5.15
N THR A 92 11.42 24.18 -5.79
CA THR A 92 12.51 23.37 -6.35
C THR A 92 13.25 22.59 -5.27
N ARG A 93 13.47 23.16 -4.07
CA ARG A 93 14.06 22.44 -2.92
C ARG A 93 13.17 21.29 -2.46
N PHE A 94 11.86 21.49 -2.36
CA PHE A 94 10.92 20.42 -2.00
C PHE A 94 10.87 19.32 -3.07
N CYS A 95 10.78 19.67 -4.35
CA CYS A 95 10.83 18.70 -5.45
C CYS A 95 12.15 17.94 -5.48
N ALA A 96 13.29 18.62 -5.24
CA ALA A 96 14.60 17.99 -5.14
C ALA A 96 14.69 17.04 -3.93
N ALA A 97 14.11 17.42 -2.78
CA ALA A 97 14.03 16.54 -1.61
C ALA A 97 13.19 15.29 -1.90
N ILE A 98 12.01 15.44 -2.53
CA ILE A 98 11.16 14.32 -2.97
C ILE A 98 11.92 13.41 -3.94
N GLY A 99 12.64 13.99 -4.90
CA GLY A 99 13.51 13.26 -5.82
C GLY A 99 14.62 12.50 -5.11
N GLY A 100 15.32 13.12 -4.16
CA GLY A 100 16.37 12.49 -3.36
C GLY A 100 15.87 11.29 -2.56
N VAL A 101 14.71 11.42 -1.90
CA VAL A 101 14.07 10.30 -1.20
C VAL A 101 13.65 9.20 -2.18
N SER A 102 13.30 9.55 -3.43
CA SER A 102 12.91 8.57 -4.46
C SER A 102 14.10 7.73 -4.91
N VAL A 103 15.26 8.37 -5.10
CA VAL A 103 16.51 7.69 -5.44
C VAL A 103 16.91 6.72 -4.32
N LEU A 104 16.79 7.15 -3.06
CA LEU A 104 17.04 6.28 -1.90
C LEU A 104 16.05 5.09 -1.88
N GLY A 105 14.78 5.35 -2.18
CA GLY A 105 13.75 4.31 -2.32
C GLY A 105 14.08 3.29 -3.41
N ILE A 106 14.55 3.73 -4.58
CA ILE A 106 14.98 2.86 -5.69
C ILE A 106 16.19 2.02 -5.27
N PHE A 107 17.17 2.60 -4.57
CA PHE A 107 18.30 1.85 -4.03
C PHE A 107 17.88 0.74 -3.07
N PHE A 108 16.98 1.03 -2.13
CA PHE A 108 16.45 0.02 -1.20
C PHE A 108 15.56 -1.01 -1.91
N LEU A 109 14.82 -0.62 -2.95
CA LEU A 109 14.04 -1.54 -3.78
C LEU A 109 14.96 -2.56 -4.46
N TYR A 110 16.06 -2.09 -5.06
CA TYR A 110 17.06 -2.95 -5.66
C TYR A 110 17.65 -3.94 -4.63
N ARG A 111 18.05 -3.46 -3.45
CA ARG A 111 18.56 -4.30 -2.36
C ARG A 111 17.54 -5.32 -1.87
N TYR A 112 16.27 -4.92 -1.77
CA TYR A 112 15.18 -5.83 -1.43
C TYR A 112 15.06 -6.97 -2.45
N TYR A 113 15.04 -6.67 -3.75
CA TYR A 113 14.90 -7.70 -4.79
C TYR A 113 16.14 -8.58 -4.93
N ALA A 114 17.33 -8.01 -4.76
CA ALA A 114 18.58 -8.77 -4.71
C ALA A 114 18.58 -9.76 -3.53
N LEU A 115 18.14 -9.34 -2.34
CA LEU A 115 18.03 -10.22 -1.18
C LEU A 115 16.94 -11.27 -1.37
N LYS A 116 15.77 -10.89 -1.91
CA LYS A 116 14.66 -11.80 -2.21
C LYS A 116 15.07 -12.89 -3.21
N TRP A 117 15.86 -12.52 -4.22
CA TRP A 117 16.44 -13.44 -5.18
C TRP A 117 17.44 -14.40 -4.53
N SER A 118 18.37 -13.87 -3.72
CA SER A 118 19.35 -14.69 -2.98
C SER A 118 18.66 -15.69 -2.04
N ALA A 119 17.59 -15.27 -1.36
CA ALA A 119 16.78 -16.14 -0.51
C ALA A 119 16.11 -17.24 -1.34
N HIS A 120 15.44 -16.88 -2.44
CA HIS A 120 14.78 -17.85 -3.31
C HIS A 120 15.76 -18.89 -3.85
N TYR A 121 16.89 -18.45 -4.40
CA TYR A 121 17.94 -19.34 -4.91
C TYR A 121 18.47 -20.28 -3.82
N THR A 122 18.81 -19.72 -2.65
CA THR A 122 19.38 -20.49 -1.53
C THR A 122 18.41 -21.51 -0.96
N LEU A 123 17.11 -21.20 -0.91
CA LEU A 123 16.10 -22.01 -0.26
C LEU A 123 15.41 -22.99 -1.21
N THR A 124 15.37 -22.74 -2.52
CA THR A 124 14.67 -23.59 -3.48
C THR A 124 15.59 -24.37 -4.40
N LEU A 125 16.75 -23.83 -4.78
CA LEU A 125 17.63 -24.43 -5.79
C LEU A 125 18.85 -25.14 -5.21
N ARG A 126 19.14 -25.07 -3.90
CA ARG A 126 20.22 -25.91 -3.33
C ARG A 126 19.83 -27.39 -3.40
N PRO A 127 20.51 -28.20 -4.23
CA PRO A 127 20.58 -29.63 -3.99
C PRO A 127 21.43 -29.86 -2.74
N LYS A 128 21.44 -31.12 -2.34
CA LYS A 128 21.98 -31.76 -1.14
C LYS A 128 23.50 -31.62 -0.91
N ASP A 129 24.16 -30.56 -1.39
CA ASP A 129 25.62 -30.45 -1.38
C ASP A 129 26.17 -29.68 -0.16
N PRO A 130 27.36 -30.05 0.36
CA PRO A 130 27.81 -29.67 1.70
C PRO A 130 28.39 -28.25 1.80
N SER A 131 28.74 -27.60 0.69
CA SER A 131 29.38 -26.27 0.70
C SER A 131 28.66 -25.29 -0.25
N PRO A 132 28.23 -24.10 0.25
CA PRO A 132 27.60 -23.11 -0.59
C PRO A 132 28.61 -22.48 -1.57
N PRO A 133 28.25 -22.24 -2.84
CA PRO A 133 29.03 -21.36 -3.70
C PRO A 133 29.05 -19.94 -3.12
N PRO A 134 30.14 -19.18 -3.29
CA PRO A 134 30.24 -17.81 -2.82
C PRO A 134 29.16 -16.94 -3.48
N LEU A 135 28.60 -16.00 -2.70
CA LEU A 135 27.49 -15.09 -3.10
C LEU A 135 27.77 -14.29 -4.38
N GLU A 136 29.04 -14.22 -4.79
CA GLU A 136 29.59 -13.45 -5.90
C GLU A 136 29.31 -14.06 -7.28
N SER A 137 28.89 -15.33 -7.35
CA SER A 137 28.63 -16.06 -8.61
C SER A 137 27.15 -16.11 -9.03
N LEU A 138 26.24 -15.47 -8.28
CA LEU A 138 24.81 -15.53 -8.55
C LEU A 138 24.45 -14.69 -9.78
N PRO A 139 23.70 -15.25 -10.76
CA PRO A 139 23.15 -14.44 -11.84
C PRO A 139 22.22 -13.38 -11.24
N PRO A 140 22.19 -12.16 -11.81
CA PRO A 140 21.37 -11.10 -11.27
C PRO A 140 19.87 -11.37 -11.44
N PHE A 141 19.07 -10.86 -10.51
CA PHE A 141 17.63 -11.16 -10.43
C PHE A 141 16.83 -10.77 -11.68
N TRP A 142 17.29 -9.76 -12.43
CA TRP A 142 16.60 -9.27 -13.64
C TRP A 142 16.63 -10.26 -14.81
N ARG A 143 17.46 -11.31 -14.77
CA ARG A 143 17.42 -12.39 -15.77
C ARG A 143 16.20 -13.30 -15.63
N CYS A 144 15.52 -13.28 -14.48
CA CYS A 144 14.33 -14.10 -14.25
C CYS A 144 13.04 -13.28 -14.41
N PRO A 145 12.17 -13.59 -15.39
CA PRO A 145 10.98 -12.78 -15.69
C PRO A 145 9.97 -12.72 -14.53
N VAL A 146 9.95 -13.74 -13.67
CA VAL A 146 9.08 -13.83 -12.48
C VAL A 146 9.40 -12.73 -11.46
N PHE A 147 10.68 -12.34 -11.32
CA PHE A 147 11.10 -11.29 -10.41
C PHE A 147 11.23 -9.93 -11.10
N LEU A 148 11.51 -9.91 -12.41
CA LEU A 148 11.62 -8.68 -13.18
C LEU A 148 10.29 -7.93 -13.30
N ARG A 149 9.18 -8.63 -13.61
CA ARG A 149 7.85 -7.99 -13.76
C ARG A 149 7.41 -7.19 -12.52
N PRO A 150 7.40 -7.76 -11.29
CA PRO A 150 7.02 -6.99 -10.11
C PRO A 150 8.04 -5.90 -9.75
N PHE A 151 9.33 -6.10 -10.03
CA PHE A 151 10.35 -5.08 -9.85
C PHE A 151 10.09 -3.85 -10.74
N VAL A 152 9.81 -4.06 -12.04
CA VAL A 152 9.53 -2.95 -12.98
C VAL A 152 8.26 -2.21 -12.61
N MET A 153 7.19 -2.92 -12.23
CA MET A 153 5.95 -2.26 -11.79
C MET A 153 6.15 -1.39 -10.55
N GLU A 154 6.92 -1.87 -9.57
CA GLU A 154 7.22 -1.09 -8.36
C GLU A 154 8.19 0.06 -8.64
N LEU A 155 9.12 -0.13 -9.57
CA LEU A 155 9.99 0.93 -10.05
C LEU A 155 9.19 2.06 -10.71
N ILE A 156 8.21 1.72 -11.56
CA ILE A 156 7.31 2.71 -12.19
C ILE A 156 6.57 3.50 -11.11
N VAL A 157 5.98 2.82 -10.12
CA VAL A 157 5.27 3.49 -9.00
C VAL A 157 6.19 4.41 -8.19
N LEU A 158 7.45 4.02 -7.97
CA LEU A 158 8.43 4.83 -7.23
C LEU A 158 8.88 6.08 -8.00
N ILE A 159 8.94 6.00 -9.34
CA ILE A 159 9.37 7.09 -10.23
C ILE A 159 8.30 8.19 -10.35
N ILE A 160 7.02 7.88 -10.15
CA ILE A 160 5.94 8.87 -10.19
C ILE A 160 6.19 9.97 -9.14
N GLN A 161 6.41 11.19 -9.62
CA GLN A 161 6.73 12.36 -8.81
C GLN A 161 6.43 13.67 -9.56
N PRO A 162 6.12 14.78 -8.87
CA PRO A 162 5.84 16.07 -9.49
C PRO A 162 7.13 16.73 -9.99
N PHE A 163 7.21 16.97 -11.30
CA PHE A 163 8.34 17.71 -11.88
C PHE A 163 8.09 19.22 -11.79
N PRO A 164 9.08 20.03 -11.34
CA PRO A 164 8.91 21.47 -11.14
C PRO A 164 8.69 22.27 -12.43
N MET A 165 8.97 21.68 -13.60
CA MET A 165 8.84 22.32 -14.91
C MET A 165 7.45 22.17 -15.54
N LEU A 166 6.54 21.42 -14.89
CA LEU A 166 5.21 21.13 -15.42
C LEU A 166 4.17 22.16 -14.94
N PRO A 167 3.09 22.39 -15.71
CA PRO A 167 1.99 23.27 -15.28
C PRO A 167 1.32 22.78 -13.99
N ARG A 168 0.71 23.70 -13.21
CA ARG A 168 0.02 23.41 -11.93
C ARG A 168 -0.97 22.24 -12.03
N ALA A 169 -1.80 22.19 -13.06
CA ALA A 169 -2.76 21.09 -13.25
C ALA A 169 -2.09 19.70 -13.35
N PHE A 170 -0.94 19.62 -14.02
CA PHE A 170 -0.16 18.38 -14.11
C PHE A 170 0.52 18.04 -12.78
N ILE A 171 0.99 19.04 -12.03
CA ILE A 171 1.55 18.84 -10.69
C ILE A 171 0.49 18.27 -9.74
N GLU A 172 -0.74 18.79 -9.78
CA GLU A 172 -1.87 18.30 -8.98
C GLU A 172 -2.26 16.86 -9.36
N ILE A 173 -2.32 16.52 -10.66
CA ILE A 173 -2.59 15.14 -11.08
C ILE A 173 -1.45 14.19 -10.67
N LEU A 174 -0.20 14.59 -10.87
CA LEU A 174 0.96 13.78 -10.48
C LEU A 174 1.07 13.62 -8.97
N SER A 175 0.69 14.64 -8.19
CA SER A 175 0.67 14.57 -6.73
C SER A 175 -0.42 13.61 -6.24
N LEU A 176 -1.62 13.64 -6.82
CA LEU A 176 -2.65 12.62 -6.55
C LEU A 176 -2.15 11.21 -6.91
N LEU A 177 -1.40 11.07 -8.01
CA LEU A 177 -0.82 9.80 -8.42
C LEU A 177 0.26 9.29 -7.45
N MET A 178 0.91 10.15 -6.65
CA MET A 178 1.86 9.72 -5.62
C MET A 178 1.18 8.91 -4.50
N PHE A 179 -0.12 9.04 -4.28
CA PHE A 179 -0.85 8.17 -3.34
C PHE A 179 -0.83 6.70 -3.78
N SER A 180 -0.55 6.39 -5.04
CA SER A 180 -0.31 5.01 -5.49
C SER A 180 0.82 4.32 -4.70
N LYS A 181 1.76 5.08 -4.12
CA LYS A 181 2.84 4.57 -3.25
C LYS A 181 2.31 3.96 -1.95
N LEU A 182 1.10 4.29 -1.51
CA LEU A 182 0.45 3.66 -0.36
C LEU A 182 0.20 2.15 -0.57
N TYR A 183 0.25 1.65 -1.81
CA TYR A 183 0.31 0.21 -2.10
C TYR A 183 1.46 -0.50 -1.37
N LEU A 184 2.57 0.20 -1.05
CA LEU A 184 3.67 -0.37 -0.28
C LEU A 184 3.27 -0.71 1.16
N ILE A 185 2.33 0.03 1.76
CA ILE A 185 1.75 -0.31 3.06
C ILE A 185 0.96 -1.61 2.94
N PHE A 186 0.11 -1.71 1.92
CA PHE A 186 -0.68 -2.91 1.64
C PHE A 186 0.22 -4.14 1.45
N ARG A 187 1.31 -3.97 0.69
CA ARG A 187 2.35 -4.99 0.53
C ARG A 187 3.04 -5.35 1.84
N ALA A 188 3.38 -4.38 2.68
CA ALA A 188 4.01 -4.64 3.97
C ALA A 188 3.09 -5.49 4.84
N VAL A 189 1.81 -5.13 4.97
CA VAL A 189 0.79 -5.92 5.70
C VAL A 189 0.75 -7.36 5.20
N ARG A 190 0.76 -7.56 3.87
CA ARG A 190 0.81 -8.89 3.26
C ARG A 190 2.11 -9.65 3.59
N ASP A 191 3.25 -8.99 3.53
CA ASP A 191 4.55 -9.63 3.76
C ASP A 191 4.81 -9.90 5.26
N PHE A 192 4.14 -9.18 6.18
CA PHE A 192 4.13 -9.46 7.63
C PHE A 192 3.20 -10.62 8.01
N SER A 193 2.23 -10.99 7.17
CA SER A 193 1.34 -12.11 7.41
C SER A 193 2.09 -13.45 7.29
N ASN A 194 1.97 -14.30 8.31
CA ASN A 194 2.60 -15.62 8.38
C ASN A 194 2.23 -16.54 7.20
N ALA A 195 1.10 -16.32 6.52
CA ALA A 195 0.75 -17.04 5.28
C ALA A 195 1.83 -16.90 4.19
N TYR A 196 2.40 -15.70 4.05
CA TYR A 196 3.29 -15.39 2.96
C TYR A 196 4.70 -15.95 3.19
N SER A 197 5.15 -16.09 4.43
CA SER A 197 6.45 -16.71 4.76
C SER A 197 6.46 -18.22 4.50
N VAL A 198 5.32 -18.90 4.71
CA VAL A 198 5.19 -20.36 4.55
C VAL A 198 4.93 -20.78 3.09
N ARG A 199 4.66 -19.82 2.19
CA ARG A 199 4.31 -20.10 0.78
C ARG A 199 5.35 -20.95 0.03
N GLU A 200 6.63 -20.79 0.35
CA GLU A 200 7.70 -21.55 -0.33
C GLU A 200 7.74 -23.01 0.14
N VAL A 201 7.30 -23.28 1.36
CA VAL A 201 7.11 -24.64 1.89
C VAL A 201 5.91 -25.28 1.21
N LEU A 202 4.78 -24.57 1.17
CA LEU A 202 3.56 -25.07 0.50
C LEU A 202 3.74 -25.27 -1.00
N ARG A 203 4.63 -24.50 -1.66
CA ARG A 203 5.01 -24.71 -3.07
C ARG A 203 5.79 -26.01 -3.27
N ARG A 204 6.62 -26.42 -2.30
CA ARG A 204 7.39 -27.68 -2.38
C ARG A 204 6.52 -28.91 -2.25
N GLU A 205 5.40 -28.82 -1.54
CA GLU A 205 4.43 -29.90 -1.38
C GLU A 205 3.47 -30.04 -2.58
N GLY A 206 3.70 -29.30 -3.67
CA GLY A 206 3.05 -29.53 -4.97
C GLY A 206 1.57 -29.11 -5.06
N SER A 207 0.96 -28.62 -3.97
CA SER A 207 -0.49 -28.41 -3.92
C SER A 207 -0.98 -27.00 -4.32
N LEU A 208 -0.10 -26.05 -4.67
CA LEU A 208 -0.51 -24.66 -4.98
C LEU A 208 -0.08 -24.20 -6.39
N PRO A 209 -1.01 -23.62 -7.18
CA PRO A 209 -0.67 -22.97 -8.45
C PRO A 209 0.20 -21.73 -8.23
N SER A 210 0.82 -21.21 -9.30
CA SER A 210 1.66 -20.00 -9.27
C SER A 210 1.01 -18.89 -8.44
N VAL A 211 1.70 -18.42 -7.40
CA VAL A 211 1.17 -17.46 -6.42
C VAL A 211 0.79 -16.16 -7.11
N SER A 212 -0.49 -16.03 -7.42
CA SER A 212 -1.09 -14.84 -8.00
C SER A 212 -1.42 -13.84 -6.88
N TRP A 213 -1.40 -12.54 -7.17
CA TRP A 213 -1.73 -11.50 -6.19
C TRP A 213 -3.11 -11.71 -5.54
N ARG A 214 -4.07 -12.28 -6.28
CA ARG A 214 -5.41 -12.66 -5.80
C ARG A 214 -5.38 -13.74 -4.72
N LEU A 215 -4.52 -14.75 -4.85
CA LEU A 215 -4.37 -15.80 -3.85
C LEU A 215 -3.75 -15.23 -2.57
N ALA A 216 -2.79 -14.31 -2.72
CA ALA A 216 -2.18 -13.64 -1.58
C ALA A 216 -3.19 -12.76 -0.83
N LEU A 217 -4.09 -12.07 -1.54
CA LEU A 217 -5.18 -11.31 -0.91
C LEU A 217 -6.11 -12.20 -0.08
N LYS A 218 -6.57 -13.32 -0.67
CA LYS A 218 -7.41 -14.29 0.04
C LYS A 218 -6.73 -14.83 1.29
N ALA A 219 -5.43 -15.10 1.21
CA ALA A 219 -4.66 -15.60 2.36
C ALA A 219 -4.54 -14.58 3.50
N VAL A 220 -4.30 -13.30 3.19
CA VAL A 220 -4.21 -12.23 4.21
C VAL A 220 -5.58 -12.02 4.88
N TYR A 221 -6.65 -11.96 4.08
CA TYR A 221 -8.02 -11.83 4.58
C TYR A 221 -8.41 -13.00 5.49
N ALA A 222 -8.06 -14.23 5.12
CA ALA A 222 -8.38 -15.42 5.90
C ALA A 222 -7.64 -15.51 7.25
N GLN A 223 -6.44 -14.92 7.36
CA GLN A 223 -5.66 -14.94 8.60
C GLN A 223 -6.07 -13.83 9.57
N ASN A 224 -5.95 -12.57 9.14
CA ASN A 224 -6.16 -11.39 9.98
C ASN A 224 -7.09 -10.40 9.27
N PRO A 225 -8.40 -10.72 9.19
CA PRO A 225 -9.33 -9.90 8.43
C PRO A 225 -9.50 -8.48 8.98
N SER A 226 -9.42 -8.30 10.31
CA SER A 226 -9.60 -7.00 10.96
C SER A 226 -8.49 -6.00 10.62
N ILE A 227 -7.22 -6.44 10.64
CA ILE A 227 -6.07 -5.60 10.30
C ILE A 227 -6.14 -5.24 8.81
N PHE A 228 -6.43 -6.22 7.94
CA PHE A 228 -6.58 -5.98 6.51
C PHE A 228 -7.67 -4.93 6.24
N LEU A 229 -8.87 -5.14 6.77
CA LEU A 229 -9.99 -4.24 6.55
C LEU A 229 -9.74 -2.84 7.15
N GLY A 230 -9.17 -2.76 8.36
CA GLY A 230 -8.80 -1.50 8.99
C GLY A 230 -7.78 -0.71 8.16
N THR A 231 -6.76 -1.37 7.62
CA THR A 231 -5.76 -0.71 6.77
C THR A 231 -6.34 -0.19 5.45
N VAL A 232 -7.23 -0.95 4.79
CA VAL A 232 -7.89 -0.48 3.54
C VAL A 232 -8.84 0.69 3.84
N CYS A 233 -9.60 0.61 4.94
CA CYS A 233 -10.51 1.69 5.34
C CYS A 233 -9.74 2.99 5.65
N LEU A 234 -8.70 2.94 6.50
CA LEU A 234 -7.92 4.13 6.86
C LEU A 234 -7.19 4.75 5.66
N THR A 235 -6.62 3.93 4.78
CA THR A 235 -5.90 4.44 3.60
C THR A 235 -6.88 5.03 2.56
N SER A 236 -8.02 4.39 2.31
CA SER A 236 -9.02 4.93 1.37
C SER A 236 -9.66 6.24 1.87
N LEU A 237 -9.97 6.33 3.18
CA LEU A 237 -10.45 7.57 3.80
C LEU A 237 -9.44 8.71 3.62
N PHE A 238 -8.17 8.46 3.94
CA PHE A 238 -7.12 9.48 3.82
C PHE A 238 -6.94 9.94 2.37
N VAL A 239 -6.85 9.00 1.42
CA VAL A 239 -6.63 9.31 -0.01
C VAL A 239 -7.80 10.09 -0.59
N CYS A 240 -9.04 9.62 -0.38
CA CYS A 240 -10.21 10.29 -0.96
C CYS A 240 -10.41 11.68 -0.34
N SER A 241 -10.19 11.83 0.97
CA SER A 241 -10.36 13.12 1.67
C SER A 241 -9.35 14.15 1.19
N PHE A 242 -8.08 13.74 1.07
CA PHE A 242 -7.05 14.64 0.55
C PHE A 242 -7.26 14.95 -0.94
N ALA A 243 -7.71 13.97 -1.73
CA ALA A 243 -7.95 14.18 -3.15
C ALA A 243 -9.05 15.22 -3.40
N ILE A 244 -10.16 15.14 -2.66
CA ILE A 244 -11.25 16.15 -2.73
C ILE A 244 -10.78 17.51 -2.23
N HIS A 245 -9.99 17.53 -1.14
CA HIS A 245 -9.40 18.75 -0.63
C HIS A 245 -8.58 19.47 -1.72
N VAL A 246 -7.75 18.74 -2.49
CA VAL A 246 -6.96 19.35 -3.56
C VAL A 246 -7.82 19.79 -4.75
N THR A 247 -8.85 19.02 -5.14
CA THR A 247 -9.62 19.32 -6.36
C THR A 247 -10.66 20.43 -6.22
N ASP A 248 -11.28 20.58 -5.04
CA ASP A 248 -12.44 21.47 -4.86
C ASP A 248 -12.22 22.60 -3.83
N ARG A 249 -11.03 22.72 -3.22
CA ARG A 249 -10.70 23.83 -2.30
C ARG A 249 -10.76 25.22 -2.93
N ASP A 250 -10.60 25.32 -4.25
CA ASP A 250 -10.63 26.59 -4.98
C ASP A 250 -12.10 27.05 -5.22
N ASP A 251 -13.05 26.12 -5.29
CA ASP A 251 -14.46 26.37 -5.65
C ASP A 251 -15.41 26.48 -4.43
N ILE A 252 -15.02 25.88 -3.30
CA ILE A 252 -15.85 25.75 -2.08
C ILE A 252 -14.99 26.03 -0.84
N LEU A 253 -15.39 27.03 -0.06
CA LEU A 253 -14.64 27.49 1.11
C LEU A 253 -14.54 26.42 2.20
N GLU A 254 -15.57 25.61 2.39
CA GLU A 254 -15.61 24.56 3.40
C GLU A 254 -14.61 23.44 3.10
N PHE A 255 -14.32 23.18 1.82
CA PHE A 255 -13.28 22.23 1.41
C PHE A 255 -11.86 22.75 1.59
N GLN A 256 -11.65 24.02 1.95
CA GLN A 256 -10.32 24.49 2.39
C GLN A 256 -9.93 23.89 3.75
N ASN A 257 -10.90 23.48 4.57
CA ASN A 257 -10.62 22.75 5.79
C ASN A 257 -10.59 21.24 5.51
N TYR A 258 -9.45 20.61 5.76
CA TYR A 258 -9.27 19.16 5.59
C TYR A 258 -10.31 18.35 6.39
N PHE A 259 -10.70 18.78 7.59
CA PHE A 259 -11.68 18.06 8.40
C PHE A 259 -13.08 18.02 7.78
N SER A 260 -13.48 19.08 7.06
CA SER A 260 -14.74 19.09 6.31
C SER A 260 -14.70 18.09 5.15
N CYS A 261 -13.54 17.93 4.50
CA CYS A 261 -13.34 16.94 3.45
C CYS A 261 -13.42 15.50 4.00
N VAL A 262 -12.83 15.26 5.19
CA VAL A 262 -12.95 13.97 5.88
C VAL A 262 -14.41 13.67 6.21
N TRP A 263 -15.16 14.65 6.72
CA TRP A 263 -16.59 14.50 6.98
C TRP A 263 -17.38 14.14 5.72
N PHE A 264 -17.15 14.86 4.61
CA PHE A 264 -17.77 14.56 3.33
C PHE A 264 -17.47 13.12 2.87
N VAL A 265 -16.20 12.69 2.93
CA VAL A 265 -15.82 11.34 2.49
C VAL A 265 -16.39 10.27 3.43
N VAL A 266 -16.41 10.49 4.74
CA VAL A 266 -17.00 9.54 5.70
C VAL A 266 -18.49 9.36 5.43
N THR A 267 -19.24 10.44 5.22
CA THR A 267 -20.69 10.38 4.96
C THR A 267 -20.99 9.78 3.59
N THR A 268 -20.11 9.99 2.61
CA THR A 268 -20.18 9.40 1.26
C THR A 268 -19.88 7.90 1.28
N MET A 269 -18.81 7.48 1.96
CA MET A 269 -18.42 6.07 2.06
C MET A 269 -19.41 5.25 2.89
N THR A 270 -20.04 5.86 3.90
CA THR A 270 -21.13 5.23 4.68
C THR A 270 -22.48 5.30 3.99
N THR A 271 -22.55 5.87 2.78
CA THR A 271 -23.78 6.03 1.97
C THR A 271 -24.89 6.84 2.66
N VAL A 272 -24.54 7.65 3.67
CA VAL A 272 -25.48 8.55 4.36
C VAL A 272 -25.79 9.76 3.48
N GLY A 273 -24.74 10.42 2.98
CA GLY A 273 -24.84 11.51 2.01
C GLY A 273 -25.79 12.65 2.43
N TYR A 274 -25.47 13.39 3.50
CA TYR A 274 -26.30 14.50 3.97
C TYR A 274 -26.53 15.59 2.91
N GLY A 275 -25.59 15.77 1.98
CA GLY A 275 -25.69 16.77 0.90
C GLY A 275 -25.41 18.20 1.37
N ASP A 276 -24.72 18.35 2.51
CA ASP A 276 -24.23 19.62 3.03
C ASP A 276 -23.12 20.21 2.15
N PHE A 277 -22.22 19.37 1.65
CA PHE A 277 -21.17 19.75 0.72
C PHE A 277 -21.19 18.85 -0.53
N ILE A 278 -21.03 19.43 -1.72
CA ILE A 278 -21.07 18.70 -2.99
C ILE A 278 -19.94 19.21 -3.88
N PRO A 279 -19.01 18.33 -4.35
CA PRO A 279 -17.93 18.75 -5.24
C PRO A 279 -18.48 19.27 -6.57
N LYS A 280 -17.92 20.40 -7.02
CA LYS A 280 -18.29 21.04 -8.30
C LYS A 280 -17.38 20.56 -9.42
N SER A 281 -16.12 20.27 -9.11
CA SER A 281 -15.11 19.81 -10.06
C SER A 281 -15.47 18.44 -10.65
N ALA A 282 -15.20 18.25 -11.95
CA ALA A 282 -15.39 16.97 -12.62
C ALA A 282 -14.52 15.86 -12.01
N LEU A 283 -13.29 16.20 -11.61
CA LEU A 283 -12.38 15.28 -10.92
C LEU A 283 -12.89 14.97 -9.51
N GLY A 284 -13.37 15.97 -8.76
CA GLY A 284 -13.97 15.80 -7.44
C GLY A 284 -15.16 14.84 -7.45
N ARG A 285 -16.05 14.99 -8.45
CA ARG A 285 -17.19 14.08 -8.65
C ARG A 285 -16.75 12.65 -8.98
N ALA A 286 -15.71 12.49 -9.81
CA ALA A 286 -15.16 11.17 -10.11
C ALA A 286 -14.56 10.51 -8.86
N ILE A 287 -13.85 11.27 -8.03
CA ILE A 287 -13.29 10.80 -6.75
C ILE A 287 -14.41 10.41 -5.78
N ALA A 288 -15.46 11.22 -5.66
CA ALA A 288 -16.63 10.91 -4.84
C ALA A 288 -17.30 9.60 -5.28
N ALA A 289 -17.43 9.36 -6.59
CA ALA A 289 -17.95 8.10 -7.12
C ALA A 289 -17.07 6.88 -6.76
N ILE A 290 -15.74 7.02 -6.84
CA ILE A 290 -14.80 5.97 -6.40
C ILE A 290 -14.91 5.73 -4.89
N ALA A 291 -15.07 6.79 -4.09
CA ALA A 291 -15.25 6.69 -2.65
C ALA A 291 -16.55 5.94 -2.30
N CYS A 292 -17.67 6.22 -3.00
CA CYS A 292 -18.92 5.47 -2.84
C CYS A 292 -18.73 3.97 -3.10
N VAL A 293 -18.14 3.60 -4.25
CA VAL A 293 -17.92 2.18 -4.60
C VAL A 293 -17.01 1.50 -3.58
N THR A 294 -15.95 2.17 -3.15
CA THR A 294 -15.02 1.66 -2.15
C THR A 294 -15.72 1.46 -0.81
N GLY A 295 -16.56 2.40 -0.38
CA GLY A 295 -17.38 2.32 0.83
C GLY A 295 -18.32 1.12 0.83
N ILE A 296 -19.03 0.89 -0.28
CA ILE A 296 -19.94 -0.26 -0.45
C ILE A 296 -19.17 -1.59 -0.34
N VAL A 297 -18.01 -1.71 -1.01
CA VAL A 297 -17.17 -2.91 -0.93
C VAL A 297 -16.66 -3.15 0.50
N LEU A 298 -16.24 -2.09 1.19
CA LEU A 298 -15.79 -2.19 2.58
C LEU A 298 -16.93 -2.62 3.50
N LEU A 299 -18.12 -2.04 3.35
CA LEU A 299 -19.29 -2.41 4.14
C LEU A 299 -19.67 -3.89 3.92
N ALA A 300 -19.65 -4.36 2.67
CA ALA A 300 -19.89 -5.77 2.36
C ALA A 300 -18.87 -6.69 3.06
N LEU A 301 -17.58 -6.32 3.05
CA LEU A 301 -16.55 -7.08 3.76
C LEU A 301 -16.77 -7.07 5.28
N VAL A 302 -17.10 -5.91 5.88
CA VAL A 302 -17.43 -5.81 7.31
C VAL A 302 -18.57 -6.78 7.67
N VAL A 303 -19.64 -6.80 6.87
CA VAL A 303 -20.79 -7.69 7.09
C VAL A 303 -20.36 -9.15 7.05
N THR A 304 -19.56 -9.56 6.06
CA THR A 304 -19.08 -10.96 5.99
C THR A 304 -18.23 -11.35 7.21
N LEU A 305 -17.41 -10.44 7.72
CA LEU A 305 -16.64 -10.69 8.95
C LEU A 305 -17.53 -10.79 10.19
N ALA A 306 -18.56 -9.96 10.26
CA ALA A 306 -19.53 -9.98 11.34
C ALA A 306 -20.37 -11.28 11.34
N THR A 307 -20.64 -11.87 10.18
CA THR A 307 -21.35 -13.17 10.07
C THR A 307 -20.46 -14.38 10.34
N ASP A 308 -19.17 -14.30 10.00
CA ASP A 308 -18.21 -15.40 10.19
C ASP A 308 -17.70 -15.52 11.65
N CYS A 309 -17.70 -14.42 12.40
CA CYS A 309 -17.19 -14.39 13.78
C CYS A 309 -18.06 -15.18 14.78
N PRO A 310 -19.41 -15.11 14.74
CA PRO A 310 -20.27 -15.94 15.58
C PRO A 310 -20.18 -17.43 15.23
N THR A 311 -20.22 -17.77 13.93
CA THR A 311 -20.30 -19.16 13.47
C THR A 311 -19.08 -19.99 13.85
N ARG A 312 -17.85 -19.42 13.81
CA ARG A 312 -16.65 -20.13 14.26
C ARG A 312 -16.68 -20.55 15.73
N LYS A 313 -17.34 -19.78 16.59
CA LYS A 313 -17.49 -20.13 18.02
C LYS A 313 -18.54 -21.23 18.25
N PHE A 314 -19.52 -21.37 17.38
CA PHE A 314 -20.56 -22.41 17.48
C PHE A 314 -20.19 -23.74 16.81
N THR A 315 -19.24 -23.77 15.87
CA THR A 315 -18.78 -25.03 15.23
C THR A 315 -17.77 -25.86 16.05
N HIS A 316 -17.41 -25.43 17.27
CA HIS A 316 -16.85 -26.34 18.27
C HIS A 316 -17.97 -27.17 18.95
N GLN A 317 -18.88 -27.77 18.18
CA GLN A 317 -19.46 -29.02 18.64
C GLN A 317 -18.40 -30.09 18.41
N PRO A 318 -17.97 -30.85 19.45
CA PRO A 318 -17.07 -31.96 19.23
C PRO A 318 -17.71 -32.88 18.21
N ALA A 319 -16.97 -33.20 17.14
CA ALA A 319 -17.32 -34.28 16.26
C ALA A 319 -17.72 -35.48 17.13
N LYS A 320 -18.98 -35.93 17.02
CA LYS A 320 -19.39 -37.23 17.58
C LYS A 320 -18.34 -38.22 17.10
N ARG A 321 -17.57 -38.80 18.04
CA ARG A 321 -16.73 -39.95 17.73
C ARG A 321 -17.65 -40.97 17.05
N PRO A 322 -17.28 -41.57 15.92
CA PRO A 322 -17.99 -42.76 15.47
C PRO A 322 -17.95 -43.74 16.65
N SER A 323 -19.13 -44.07 17.17
CA SER A 323 -19.31 -45.14 18.13
C SER A 323 -18.65 -46.38 17.53
N ALA A 324 -17.62 -46.88 18.20
CA ALA A 324 -17.01 -48.15 17.88
C ALA A 324 -18.14 -49.19 17.76
N PRO A 325 -18.23 -49.97 16.67
CA PRO A 325 -19.05 -51.15 16.70
C PRO A 325 -18.39 -52.12 17.67
N HIS A 326 -19.17 -52.45 18.69
CA HIS A 326 -18.92 -53.47 19.68
C HIS A 326 -18.46 -54.77 18.98
N SER A 327 -17.43 -55.40 19.55
CA SER A 327 -17.06 -56.77 19.24
C SER A 327 -18.28 -57.68 19.32
N CYS A 328 -18.61 -58.34 18.20
CA CYS A 328 -19.25 -59.65 18.21
C CYS A 328 -18.45 -60.56 17.30
N ALA A 329 -17.67 -61.43 17.94
CA ALA A 329 -17.19 -62.65 17.34
C ALA A 329 -18.39 -63.59 17.13
N CYS A 330 -18.64 -64.02 15.89
CA CYS A 330 -19.22 -65.33 15.57
C CYS A 330 -19.27 -65.59 14.06
N CYS A 331 -18.68 -66.74 13.67
CA CYS A 331 -18.87 -67.56 12.46
C CYS A 331 -18.51 -66.94 11.09
N CYS A 332 -17.52 -67.43 10.33
CA CYS A 332 -17.33 -68.77 9.78
C CYS A 332 -18.59 -69.33 9.10
N LEU A 333 -18.80 -69.00 7.83
CA LEU A 333 -18.96 -69.93 6.69
C LEU A 333 -19.16 -69.16 5.39
#